data_AF-A0A154WFY0-F1
#
_entry.id   AF-A0A154WFY0-F1
#
_cell.length_a   1.000
_cell.length_b   1.000
_cell.length_c   1.000
_cell.angle_alpha   90.00
_cell.angle_beta   90.00
_cell.angle_gamma   90.00
#
_symmetry.space_group_name_H-M   'P 1'
#
loop_
_entity.id
_entity.type
_entity.pdbx_description
1 polymer ?
#
loop_
_entity_poly.entity_id
_entity_poly.type
_entity_poly.pdbx_seq_one_letter_code
_entity_poly.pdbx_strand_id
1 'polypeptide(L)' 'MTKILPPHRTGKGLPPAPAQVVHNLDRAEAGTLKPLNFKVSPEFHREFKAYAAVQGVSMLDILKEGFALVKQRRG' A
#
# COMPACT_ATOMS: atom_id res chain seq x y z
N MET A 1 -3.40 58.77 0.49
CA MET A 1 -3.69 57.43 1.05
C MET A 1 -4.09 56.51 -0.09
N THR A 2 -3.19 55.63 -0.53
CA THR A 2 -3.41 54.75 -1.69
C THR A 2 -4.33 53.60 -1.28
N LYS A 3 -5.54 53.54 -1.84
CA LYS A 3 -6.51 52.46 -1.58
C LYS A 3 -5.98 51.15 -2.18
N ILE A 4 -5.60 50.20 -1.33
CA ILE A 4 -5.23 48.84 -1.74
C ILE A 4 -6.54 48.07 -1.99
N LEU A 5 -6.72 47.55 -3.20
CA LEU A 5 -7.89 46.75 -3.57
C LEU A 5 -7.81 45.36 -2.91
N PRO A 6 -8.94 44.80 -2.44
CA PRO A 6 -8.96 43.47 -1.81
C PRO A 6 -8.60 42.37 -2.83
N PRO A 7 -7.97 41.28 -2.38
CA PRO A 7 -7.59 40.17 -3.25
C PRO A 7 -8.84 39.49 -3.83
N HIS A 8 -8.75 39.11 -5.12
CA HIS A 8 -9.81 38.42 -5.84
C HIS A 8 -10.11 37.07 -5.17
N ARG A 9 -11.29 36.94 -4.54
CA ARG A 9 -11.76 35.68 -3.97
C ARG A 9 -12.00 34.68 -5.11
N THR A 10 -11.09 33.74 -5.31
CA THR A 10 -11.39 32.53 -6.08
C THR A 10 -12.41 31.74 -5.28
N GLY A 11 -13.69 31.86 -5.64
CA GLY A 11 -14.71 30.92 -5.17
C GLY A 11 -14.22 29.51 -5.47
N LYS A 12 -14.46 28.56 -4.56
CA LYS A 12 -14.21 27.15 -4.82
C LYS A 12 -14.81 26.86 -6.20
N GLY A 13 -13.96 26.40 -7.14
CA GLY A 13 -14.33 26.25 -8.54
C GLY A 13 -15.55 25.34 -8.72
N LEU A 14 -16.01 25.22 -9.96
CA LEU A 14 -17.12 24.32 -10.29
C LEU A 14 -16.88 22.93 -9.69
N PRO A 15 -17.91 22.30 -9.09
CA PRO A 15 -17.76 20.96 -8.53
C PRO A 15 -17.24 20.01 -9.62
N PRO A 16 -16.34 19.07 -9.27
CA PRO A 16 -15.86 18.08 -10.22
C PRO A 16 -17.04 17.33 -10.82
N ALA A 17 -16.99 17.09 -12.14
CA ALA A 17 -18.05 16.36 -12.84
C ALA A 17 -18.25 14.99 -12.16
N PRO A 18 -19.50 14.49 -12.04
CA PRO A 18 -19.81 13.25 -11.32
C PRO A 18 -19.10 11.99 -11.87
N ALA A 19 -18.47 12.07 -13.05
CA ALA A 19 -17.59 11.03 -13.58
C ALA A 19 -16.23 10.92 -12.87
N GLN A 20 -15.82 11.91 -12.06
CA GLN A 20 -14.69 11.80 -11.13
C GLN A 20 -15.15 11.18 -9.81
N VAL A 21 -15.74 9.98 -9.87
CA VAL A 21 -15.93 9.19 -8.66
C VAL A 21 -14.55 8.71 -8.24
N VAL A 22 -14.03 9.27 -7.15
CA VAL A 22 -12.84 8.75 -6.49
C VAL A 22 -13.10 7.29 -6.13
N HIS A 23 -12.43 6.36 -6.81
CA HIS A 23 -12.48 4.89 -6.66
C HIS A 23 -12.00 4.40 -5.28
N ASN A 24 -12.13 5.21 -4.22
CA ASN A 24 -11.72 4.90 -2.85
C ASN A 24 -12.52 3.75 -2.21
N LEU A 25 -13.62 3.33 -2.84
CA LEU A 25 -14.47 2.22 -2.38
C LEU A 25 -14.43 1.02 -3.34
N ASP A 26 -13.60 1.07 -4.38
CA ASP A 26 -13.45 -0.03 -5.32
C ASP A 26 -12.75 -1.19 -4.59
N ARG A 27 -13.46 -2.33 -4.49
CA ARG A 27 -12.90 -3.54 -3.88
C ARG A 27 -11.85 -4.06 -4.86
N ALA A 28 -10.58 -3.99 -4.46
CA ALA A 28 -9.47 -4.55 -5.22
C ALA A 28 -9.86 -5.90 -5.83
N GLU A 29 -9.83 -5.97 -7.16
CA GLU A 29 -10.30 -7.13 -7.91
C GLU A 29 -9.60 -8.42 -7.45
N ALA A 30 -10.30 -9.55 -7.57
CA ALA A 30 -9.77 -10.86 -7.21
C ALA A 30 -8.58 -11.20 -8.12
N GLY A 31 -7.37 -10.88 -7.66
CA GLY A 31 -6.14 -11.00 -8.45
C GLY A 31 -5.14 -9.88 -8.16
N THR A 32 -5.61 -8.76 -7.60
CA THR A 32 -4.74 -7.64 -7.27
C THR A 32 -3.96 -7.92 -5.97
N LEU A 33 -2.63 -7.86 -6.04
CA LEU A 33 -1.77 -8.08 -4.88
C LEU A 33 -1.99 -6.96 -3.86
N LYS A 34 -2.38 -7.32 -2.64
CA LYS A 34 -2.51 -6.39 -1.52
C LYS A 34 -1.25 -6.43 -0.64
N PRO A 35 -0.66 -5.27 -0.30
CA PRO A 35 0.49 -5.23 0.60
C PRO A 35 0.07 -5.62 2.03
N LEU A 36 0.82 -6.53 2.65
CA LEU A 36 0.58 -7.00 4.01
C LEU A 36 1.25 -6.12 5.08
N ASN A 37 2.12 -5.18 4.68
CA ASN A 37 2.77 -4.14 5.48
C ASN A 37 3.23 -4.60 6.88
N PHE A 38 4.24 -5.47 6.91
CA PHE A 38 4.86 -5.88 8.18
C PHE A 38 5.91 -4.88 8.65
N LYS A 39 5.88 -4.58 9.95
CA LYS A 39 6.99 -3.94 10.64
C LYS A 39 7.80 -5.05 11.32
N VAL A 40 9.04 -5.21 10.91
CA VAL A 40 9.97 -6.20 11.45
C VAL A 40 11.25 -5.51 11.94
N SER A 41 11.99 -6.16 12.83
CA SER A 41 13.29 -5.66 13.24
C SER A 41 14.28 -5.69 12.05
N PRO A 42 15.25 -4.77 12.01
CA PRO A 42 16.24 -4.71 10.94
C PRO A 42 17.10 -5.99 10.86
N GLU A 43 17.37 -6.62 12.00
CA GLU A 43 18.12 -7.88 12.09
C GLU A 43 17.36 -9.02 11.41
N PHE A 44 16.07 -9.19 11.73
CA PHE A 44 15.22 -10.19 11.10
C PHE A 44 15.09 -9.96 9.59
N HIS A 45 14.88 -8.71 9.18
CA HIS A 45 14.79 -8.37 7.76
C HIS A 45 16.07 -8.76 6.99
N ARG A 46 17.25 -8.54 7.58
CA ARG A 46 18.54 -8.92 6.99
C ARG A 46 18.67 -10.43 6.87
N GLU A 47 18.38 -11.16 7.95
CA GLU A 47 18.46 -12.62 7.96
C GLU A 47 17.47 -13.25 6.96
N PHE A 48 16.22 -12.80 6.98
CA PHE A 48 15.18 -13.28 6.08
C PHE A 48 15.53 -13.03 4.61
N LYS A 49 16.08 -11.85 4.30
CA LYS A 49 16.57 -11.53 2.95
C LYS A 49 17.78 -12.37 2.54
N ALA A 50 18.73 -12.57 3.45
CA ALA A 50 19.91 -13.40 3.19
C ALA A 50 19.51 -14.86 2.91
N TYR A 51 18.58 -15.40 3.70
CA TYR A 51 18.05 -16.73 3.50
C TYR A 51 17.37 -16.88 2.14
N ALA A 52 16.52 -15.91 1.75
CA ALA A 52 15.90 -15.87 0.43
C ALA A 52 16.93 -15.89 -0.70
N ALA A 53 17.99 -15.07 -0.57
CA ALA A 53 19.06 -15.00 -1.56
C ALA A 53 19.83 -16.32 -1.70
N VAL A 54 20.14 -16.99 -0.58
CA VAL A 54 20.84 -18.29 -0.59
C VAL A 54 19.99 -19.38 -1.25
N GLN A 55 18.67 -19.37 -1.00
CA GLN A 55 17.75 -20.35 -1.57
C GLN A 55 17.33 -20.01 -3.02
N GLY A 56 17.70 -18.83 -3.54
CA GLY A 56 17.33 -18.39 -4.90
C GLY A 56 15.84 -18.10 -5.09
N VAL A 57 15.10 -17.85 -4.00
CA VAL A 57 13.65 -17.59 -4.00
C VAL A 57 13.34 -16.16 -3.56
N SER A 58 12.13 -15.70 -3.84
CA SER A 58 11.69 -14.38 -3.37
C SER A 58 11.34 -14.42 -1.88
N MET A 59 11.47 -13.27 -1.21
CA MET A 59 11.00 -13.10 0.18
C MET A 59 9.48 -13.40 0.30
N LEU A 60 8.71 -13.18 -0.76
CA LEU A 60 7.28 -13.47 -0.77
C LEU A 60 6.99 -14.98 -0.84
N ASP A 61 7.82 -15.75 -1.53
CA ASP A 61 7.65 -17.20 -1.64
C ASP A 61 7.90 -17.87 -0.28
N ILE A 62 8.99 -17.51 0.40
CA ILE A 62 9.26 -17.97 1.77
C ILE A 62 8.11 -17.60 2.71
N LEU A 63 7.56 -16.39 2.58
CA LEU A 63 6.42 -15.96 3.39
C LEU A 63 5.17 -16.83 3.13
N LYS A 64 4.85 -17.13 1.87
CA LYS A 64 3.71 -17.98 1.50
C LYS A 64 3.89 -19.41 1.98
N GLU A 65 5.08 -19.98 1.81
CA GLU A 65 5.42 -21.33 2.27
C GLU A 65 5.34 -21.43 3.80
N GLY A 66 5.94 -20.46 4.50
CA GLY A 66 5.86 -20.39 5.95
C GLY A 66 4.40 -20.29 6.45
N PHE A 67 3.57 -19.49 5.78
CA PHE A 67 2.15 -19.40 6.12
C PHE A 67 1.39 -20.69 5.86
N ALA A 68 1.65 -21.38 4.74
CA ALA A 68 1.03 -22.65 4.41
C ALA A 68 1.37 -23.74 5.45
N LEU A 69 2.64 -23.82 5.86
CA LEU A 69 3.09 -24.75 6.90
C LEU A 69 2.45 -24.46 8.27
N VAL A 70 2.36 -23.18 8.65
CA VAL A 70 1.69 -22.79 9.90
C VAL A 70 0.20 -23.14 9.85
N LYS A 71 -0.46 -22.90 8.71
CA LYS A 71 -1.87 -23.24 8.51
C LYS A 71 -2.11 -24.75 8.62
N GLN A 72 -1.24 -25.57 8.05
CA GLN A 72 -1.32 -27.04 8.16
C GLN A 72 -1.10 -27.57 9.57
N ARG A 73 -0.31 -26.86 10.40
CA ARG A 73 -0.05 -27.28 11.78
C ARG A 73 -1.11 -26.79 12.78
N ARG A 74 -1.87 -25.74 12.43
CA ARG A 74 -2.83 -25.09 13.34
C ARG A 74 -4.29 -25.31 12.95
N GLY A 75 -4.58 -25.70 11.72
CA GLY A 75 -5.89 -26.16 11.26
C GLY A 75 -5.94 -27.67 11.21
#